data_AF-A0A831U0J1-F1
#
_entry.id   AF-A0A831U0J1-F1
#
_cell.length_a   1.000
_cell.length_b   1.000
_cell.length_c   1.000
_cell.angle_alpha   90.00
_cell.angle_beta   90.00
_cell.angle_gamma   90.00
#
_symmetry.space_group_name_H-M   'P 1'
#
loop_
_entity.id
_entity.type
_entity.pdbx_description
1 polymer ?
#
loop_
_entity_poly.entity_id
_entity_poly.type
_entity_poly.pdbx_seq_one_letter_code
_entity_poly.pdbx_strand_id
1 'polypeptide(L)'
;MRLRARRPLAFGSALLLLAGWAGANPPVATTGPYQVRVDRLVLTWHYNQMAAPAPANANVARRTGQLFLSVSPNDAAAAQRLWAVTLRDVVVGDAKRSVAIESHGNALDAPPDDVIRAVIYLPNLPLWADRIRQLSGELEGFERAEVVRVRFAFRGGTPEPETEVGGVRVVVRSIEQRERRATVRMAAYAPPGAQVVSPTADQTWGVRIVGEGERVSRAVAGTVATKPDGSAEFTVTLQDVPARPESLEAEVLLRSGRRVQYPFRLTDLPLPVRPR
;
A
#
# COMPACT_ATOMS: atom_id res chain seq x y z
N MET A 1 26.84 24.67 -47.20
CA MET A 1 26.54 23.51 -46.33
C MET A 1 25.42 23.92 -45.37
N ARG A 2 24.15 23.61 -45.68
CA ARG A 2 22.99 24.07 -44.87
C ARG A 2 22.60 23.00 -43.84
N LEU A 3 22.78 23.29 -42.56
CA LEU A 3 22.29 22.46 -41.44
C LEU A 3 20.75 22.43 -41.47
N ARG A 4 20.16 21.28 -41.83
CA ARG A 4 18.73 21.02 -41.64
C ARG A 4 18.47 20.82 -40.14
N ALA A 5 17.79 21.77 -39.52
CA ALA A 5 17.27 21.63 -38.17
C ALA A 5 16.35 20.39 -38.10
N ARG A 6 16.73 19.40 -37.29
CA ARG A 6 15.85 18.27 -36.97
C ARG A 6 14.68 18.81 -36.15
N ARG A 7 13.46 18.69 -36.67
CA ARG A 7 12.23 19.01 -35.93
C ARG A 7 12.15 18.12 -34.68
N PRO A 8 11.73 18.66 -33.53
CA PRO A 8 11.51 17.85 -32.34
C PRO A 8 10.40 16.82 -32.61
N LEU A 9 10.66 15.56 -32.25
CA LEU A 9 9.65 14.51 -32.22
C LEU A 9 8.60 14.89 -31.17
N ALA A 10 7.43 15.33 -31.62
CA ALA A 10 6.28 15.54 -30.76
C ALA A 10 5.75 14.16 -30.33
N PHE A 11 5.96 13.79 -29.07
CA PHE A 11 5.27 12.67 -28.44
C PHE A 11 3.83 13.12 -28.13
N GLY A 12 2.84 12.63 -28.87
CA GLY A 12 1.46 13.10 -28.74
C GLY A 12 0.43 11.98 -28.77
N SER A 13 -0.36 11.92 -27.69
CA SER A 13 -1.66 11.25 -27.50
C SER A 13 -1.62 9.88 -26.79
N ALA A 14 -1.85 9.91 -25.48
CA ALA A 14 -2.29 8.77 -24.69
C ALA A 14 -3.83 8.78 -24.64
N LEU A 15 -4.48 7.72 -25.12
CA LEU A 15 -5.90 7.51 -24.86
C LEU A 15 -6.01 6.70 -23.57
N LEU A 16 -6.56 7.31 -22.52
CA LEU A 16 -6.90 6.65 -21.26
C LEU A 16 -8.32 6.11 -21.38
N LEU A 17 -8.49 4.79 -21.22
CA LEU A 17 -9.81 4.21 -21.03
C LEU A 17 -9.90 3.66 -19.62
N LEU A 18 -10.84 4.23 -18.88
CA LEU A 18 -11.28 3.73 -17.59
C LEU A 18 -12.38 2.71 -17.86
N ALA A 19 -12.03 1.43 -17.87
CA ALA A 19 -13.03 0.39 -17.75
C ALA A 19 -13.20 0.06 -16.27
N GLY A 20 -14.30 0.52 -15.68
CA GLY A 20 -14.87 -0.21 -14.55
C GLY A 20 -15.25 -1.61 -15.03
N TRP A 21 -15.10 -2.62 -14.18
CA TRP A 21 -15.60 -3.96 -14.50
C TRP A 21 -17.12 -3.86 -14.76
N ALA A 22 -17.52 -3.99 -16.02
CA ALA A 22 -18.91 -3.81 -16.44
C ALA A 22 -19.81 -5.03 -16.13
N GLY A 23 -19.25 -6.09 -15.52
CA GLY A 23 -19.99 -7.25 -15.03
C GLY A 23 -20.41 -7.05 -13.57
N ALA A 24 -21.59 -7.54 -13.20
CA ALA A 24 -22.17 -7.41 -11.85
C ALA A 24 -21.30 -8.02 -10.73
N ASN A 25 -20.30 -8.84 -11.06
CA ASN A 25 -19.41 -9.48 -10.10
C ASN A 25 -17.95 -9.35 -10.54
N PRO A 26 -17.10 -8.59 -9.81
CA PRO A 26 -15.67 -8.57 -10.06
C PRO A 26 -15.06 -9.96 -9.81
N PRO A 27 -13.97 -10.33 -10.52
CA PRO A 27 -13.26 -11.58 -10.28
C PRO A 27 -12.69 -11.62 -8.86
N VAL A 28 -12.92 -12.73 -8.18
CA VAL A 28 -12.56 -12.95 -6.78
C VAL A 28 -11.88 -14.31 -6.63
N ALA A 29 -10.84 -14.35 -5.80
CA ALA A 29 -10.19 -15.56 -5.34
C ALA A 29 -10.15 -15.55 -3.80
N THR A 30 -10.44 -16.69 -3.17
CA THR A 30 -10.28 -16.86 -1.73
C THR A 30 -8.99 -17.63 -1.47
N THR A 31 -8.14 -17.13 -0.57
CA THR A 31 -6.93 -17.82 -0.14
C THR A 31 -6.72 -17.62 1.36
N GLY A 32 -6.69 -18.74 2.10
CA GLY A 32 -6.68 -18.70 3.57
C GLY A 32 -7.81 -17.82 4.13
N PRO A 33 -7.51 -16.88 5.05
CA PRO A 33 -8.51 -15.99 5.62
C PRO A 33 -8.71 -14.71 4.79
N TYR A 34 -8.33 -14.69 3.52
CA TYR A 34 -8.39 -13.51 2.66
C TYR A 34 -9.20 -13.74 1.40
N GLN A 35 -9.79 -12.66 0.92
CA GLN A 35 -10.43 -12.54 -0.38
C GLN A 35 -9.63 -11.54 -1.21
N VAL A 36 -9.11 -11.99 -2.35
CA VAL A 36 -8.41 -11.16 -3.34
C VAL A 36 -9.37 -10.83 -4.46
N ARG A 37 -9.57 -9.55 -4.74
CA ARG A 37 -10.51 -9.07 -5.75
C ARG A 37 -9.83 -8.10 -6.70
N VAL A 38 -10.19 -8.17 -7.98
CA VAL A 38 -9.83 -7.14 -8.95
C VAL A 38 -10.87 -6.04 -8.90
N ASP A 39 -10.52 -4.87 -8.35
CA ASP A 39 -11.44 -3.72 -8.29
C ASP A 39 -11.56 -3.04 -9.65
N ARG A 40 -10.42 -2.83 -10.32
CA ARG A 40 -10.35 -2.02 -11.53
C ARG A 40 -9.17 -2.42 -12.41
N LEU A 41 -9.34 -2.30 -13.71
CA LEU A 41 -8.28 -2.39 -14.69
C LEU A 41 -8.31 -1.15 -15.59
N VAL A 42 -7.24 -0.37 -15.56
CA VAL A 42 -7.05 0.80 -16.43
C VAL A 42 -6.08 0.43 -17.53
N LEU A 43 -6.46 0.68 -18.78
CA LEU A 43 -5.58 0.46 -19.92
C LEU A 43 -5.21 1.81 -20.55
N THR A 44 -3.97 1.90 -21.01
CA THR A 44 -3.45 3.07 -21.73
C THR A 44 -2.86 2.61 -23.05
N TRP A 45 -3.26 3.26 -24.14
CA TRP A 45 -2.72 3.03 -25.47
C TRP A 45 -1.79 4.18 -25.83
N HIS A 46 -0.56 3.84 -26.18
CA HIS A 46 0.47 4.77 -26.63
C HIS A 46 0.61 4.60 -28.13
N TYR A 47 0.44 5.68 -28.88
CA TYR A 47 0.63 5.70 -30.32
C TYR A 47 1.91 6.47 -30.65
N ASN A 48 2.86 5.79 -31.28
CA ASN A 48 4.01 6.48 -31.85
C ASN A 48 3.58 7.14 -33.17
N GLN A 49 3.20 8.42 -33.14
CA GLN A 49 3.08 9.20 -34.37
C GLN A 49 4.48 9.53 -34.86
N MET A 50 5.01 8.75 -35.82
CA MET A 50 6.23 9.13 -36.51
C MET A 50 5.93 10.25 -37.50
N ALA A 51 6.70 11.35 -37.44
CA ALA A 51 6.50 12.56 -38.24
C ALA A 51 6.92 12.44 -39.73
N ALA A 52 6.84 11.26 -40.34
CA ALA A 52 7.30 10.98 -41.70
C ALA A 52 6.47 9.84 -42.31
N PRO A 53 6.46 9.65 -43.65
CA PRO A 53 5.71 8.56 -44.29
C PRO A 53 6.35 7.22 -43.92
N ALA A 54 5.94 6.71 -42.76
CA ALA A 54 6.26 5.38 -42.33
C ALA A 54 5.39 4.40 -43.13
N PRO A 55 5.89 3.22 -43.51
CA PRO A 55 5.08 2.20 -44.16
C PRO A 55 3.82 1.95 -43.32
N ALA A 56 2.69 1.63 -43.96
CA ALA A 56 1.35 1.53 -43.37
C ALA A 56 1.22 0.66 -42.09
N ASN A 57 2.28 -0.09 -41.74
CA ASN A 57 2.36 -1.00 -40.60
C ASN A 57 3.19 -0.45 -39.42
N ALA A 58 3.71 0.78 -39.50
CA ALA A 58 4.68 1.32 -38.53
C ALA A 58 4.08 2.11 -37.36
N ASN A 59 2.75 2.16 -37.23
CA ASN A 59 2.10 2.64 -36.02
C ASN A 59 2.22 1.56 -34.93
N VAL A 60 3.36 1.51 -34.25
CA VAL A 60 3.54 0.64 -33.08
C VAL A 60 2.68 1.20 -31.96
N ALA A 61 1.45 0.70 -31.85
CA ALA A 61 0.61 0.93 -30.70
C ALA A 61 1.14 0.05 -29.55
N ARG A 62 1.55 0.67 -28.44
CA ARG A 62 1.86 -0.04 -27.20
C ARG A 62 0.63 0.03 -26.30
N ARG A 63 0.28 -1.07 -25.65
CA ARG A 63 -0.76 -1.10 -24.62
C ARG A 63 -0.10 -1.38 -23.28
N THR A 64 -0.46 -0.60 -22.27
CA THR A 64 -0.02 -0.78 -20.87
C THR A 64 -1.24 -0.86 -19.98
N GLY A 65 -1.12 -1.56 -18.86
CA GLY A 65 -2.23 -1.73 -17.90
C GLY A 65 -1.86 -1.34 -16.49
N GLN A 66 -2.84 -0.89 -15.72
CA GLN A 66 -2.79 -0.76 -14.28
C GLN A 66 -3.94 -1.55 -13.67
N LEU A 67 -3.62 -2.61 -12.96
CA LEU A 67 -4.57 -3.47 -12.26
C LEU A 67 -4.61 -3.07 -10.80
N PHE A 68 -5.81 -2.80 -10.29
CA PHE A 68 -6.07 -2.45 -8.90
C PHE A 68 -6.66 -3.67 -8.21
N LEU A 69 -5.93 -4.20 -7.24
CA LEU A 69 -6.39 -5.30 -6.39
C LEU A 69 -6.81 -4.77 -5.03
N SER A 70 -7.86 -5.34 -4.47
CA SER A 70 -8.16 -5.29 -3.05
C SER A 70 -7.96 -6.68 -2.45
N VAL A 71 -7.40 -6.70 -1.24
CA VAL A 71 -7.31 -7.87 -0.39
C VAL A 71 -8.10 -7.57 0.86
N SER A 72 -9.26 -8.21 0.99
CA SER A 72 -10.15 -8.07 2.13
C SER A 72 -9.98 -9.29 3.04
N PRO A 73 -9.75 -9.08 4.35
CA PRO A 73 -9.73 -10.16 5.31
C PRO A 73 -11.15 -10.66 5.58
N ASN A 74 -11.31 -11.96 5.82
CA ASN A 74 -12.60 -12.56 6.17
C ASN A 74 -13.00 -12.26 7.63
N ASP A 75 -12.04 -11.88 8.47
CA ASP A 75 -12.24 -11.46 9.86
C ASP A 75 -11.22 -10.38 10.29
N ALA A 76 -11.52 -9.67 11.38
CA ALA A 76 -10.67 -8.58 11.87
C ALA A 76 -9.25 -9.04 12.30
N ALA A 77 -9.09 -10.29 12.74
CA ALA A 77 -7.79 -10.80 13.16
C ALA A 77 -6.88 -11.04 11.95
N ALA A 78 -7.42 -11.46 10.81
CA ALA A 78 -6.69 -11.64 9.56
C ALA A 78 -6.22 -10.30 8.97
N ALA A 79 -7.01 -9.23 9.13
CA ALA A 79 -6.65 -7.87 8.70
C ALA A 79 -5.28 -7.45 9.25
N GLN A 80 -5.12 -7.65 10.55
CA GLN A 80 -3.94 -7.22 11.30
C GLN A 80 -2.70 -8.04 10.98
N ARG A 81 -2.87 -9.29 10.52
CA ARG A 81 -1.79 -10.24 10.20
C ARG A 81 -1.16 -10.01 8.82
N LEU A 82 -1.89 -9.40 7.88
CA LEU A 82 -1.45 -9.31 6.49
C LEU A 82 -0.30 -8.30 6.31
N TRP A 83 0.79 -8.73 5.71
CA TRP A 83 2.02 -7.98 5.55
C TRP A 83 2.21 -7.45 4.13
N ALA A 84 2.10 -8.32 3.13
CA ALA A 84 2.44 -7.97 1.75
C ALA A 84 1.58 -8.74 0.74
N VAL A 85 1.51 -8.17 -0.47
CA VAL A 85 0.95 -8.81 -1.66
C VAL A 85 2.04 -8.82 -2.71
N THR A 86 2.47 -10.00 -3.12
CA THR A 86 3.49 -10.20 -4.14
C THR A 86 2.87 -10.90 -5.33
N LEU A 87 2.98 -10.32 -6.52
CA LEU A 87 2.64 -11.05 -7.74
C LEU A 87 3.77 -11.95 -8.19
N ARG A 88 3.40 -13.10 -8.74
CA ARG A 88 4.34 -14.05 -9.35
C ARG A 88 4.23 -14.06 -10.87
N ASP A 89 3.03 -14.34 -11.39
CA ASP A 89 2.85 -14.53 -12.83
C ASP A 89 1.60 -13.83 -13.35
N VAL A 90 1.74 -13.28 -14.56
CA VAL A 90 0.62 -12.75 -15.34
C VAL A 90 0.68 -13.38 -16.72
N VAL A 91 -0.34 -14.16 -17.07
CA VAL A 91 -0.49 -14.76 -18.40
C VAL A 91 -1.65 -14.09 -19.09
N VAL A 92 -1.39 -13.49 -20.24
CA VAL A 92 -2.40 -12.84 -21.08
C VAL A 92 -2.59 -13.61 -22.37
N GLY A 93 -3.77 -13.51 -22.96
CA GLY A 93 -4.08 -14.31 -24.13
C GLY A 93 -5.35 -13.89 -24.87
N ASP A 94 -5.65 -14.63 -25.93
CA ASP A 94 -6.95 -14.72 -26.59
C ASP A 94 -7.43 -16.18 -26.52
N ALA A 95 -8.33 -16.67 -27.38
CA ALA A 95 -8.72 -18.08 -27.40
C ALA A 95 -7.62 -19.04 -27.93
N LYS A 96 -6.69 -18.54 -28.75
CA LYS A 96 -5.71 -19.34 -29.52
C LYS A 96 -4.28 -19.21 -29.01
N ARG A 97 -3.96 -18.13 -28.29
CA ARG A 97 -2.60 -17.76 -27.91
C ARG A 97 -2.54 -17.34 -26.44
N SER A 98 -1.41 -17.60 -25.81
CA SER A 98 -1.10 -17.13 -24.46
C SER A 98 0.37 -16.78 -24.34
N VAL A 99 0.67 -15.74 -23.57
CA VAL A 99 2.05 -15.32 -23.29
C VAL A 99 2.13 -14.83 -21.85
N ALA A 100 3.18 -15.26 -21.15
CA ALA A 100 3.55 -14.68 -19.86
C ALA A 100 4.13 -13.28 -20.09
N ILE A 101 3.69 -12.31 -19.31
CA ILE A 101 4.21 -10.95 -19.35
C ILE A 101 4.82 -10.57 -18.02
N GLU A 102 5.79 -9.68 -18.08
CA GLU A 102 6.32 -9.03 -16.89
C GLU A 102 5.22 -8.20 -16.23
N SER A 103 5.30 -8.10 -14.91
CA SER A 103 4.47 -7.21 -14.11
C SER A 103 5.32 -6.57 -13.03
N HIS A 104 4.96 -5.35 -12.66
CA HIS A 104 5.61 -4.62 -11.58
C HIS A 104 4.54 -4.05 -10.67
N GLY A 105 4.67 -4.21 -9.36
CA GLY A 105 3.71 -3.67 -8.43
C GLY A 105 4.22 -3.77 -7.02
N ASN A 106 3.79 -2.83 -6.20
CA ASN A 106 3.98 -2.88 -4.76
C ASN A 106 2.59 -2.90 -4.13
N ALA A 107 2.45 -3.55 -2.98
CA ALA A 107 1.32 -3.27 -2.12
C ALA A 107 1.32 -1.76 -1.82
N LEU A 108 0.20 -1.09 -2.10
CA LEU A 108 0.00 0.26 -1.60
C LEU A 108 -0.45 0.13 -0.15
N ASP A 109 -0.03 1.08 0.68
CA ASP A 109 -0.28 1.11 2.12
C ASP A 109 -1.67 0.62 2.50
N ALA A 110 -1.75 -0.18 3.57
CA ALA A 110 -3.01 -0.56 4.18
C ALA A 110 -3.76 0.72 4.57
N PRO A 111 -4.85 1.08 3.85
CA PRO A 111 -5.71 2.18 4.24
C PRO A 111 -6.40 1.85 5.57
N PRO A 112 -7.04 2.83 6.22
CA PRO A 112 -7.70 2.64 7.51
C PRO A 112 -8.86 1.63 7.51
N ASP A 113 -9.24 1.08 6.36
CA ASP A 113 -10.43 0.25 6.15
C ASP A 113 -10.15 -1.26 6.11
N ASP A 114 -9.05 -1.73 6.72
CA ASP A 114 -8.62 -3.15 6.78
C ASP A 114 -8.38 -3.83 5.41
N VAL A 115 -8.53 -3.09 4.30
CA VAL A 115 -8.40 -3.61 2.94
C VAL A 115 -7.07 -3.21 2.34
N ILE A 116 -6.16 -4.17 2.16
CA ILE A 116 -4.90 -3.86 1.45
C ILE A 116 -5.20 -3.64 -0.02
N ARG A 117 -4.73 -2.52 -0.57
CA ARG A 117 -4.86 -2.20 -1.98
C ARG A 117 -3.52 -2.37 -2.66
N ALA A 118 -3.46 -3.01 -3.82
CA ALA A 118 -2.24 -3.11 -4.60
C ALA A 118 -2.49 -2.55 -6.01
N VAL A 119 -1.50 -1.84 -6.55
CA VAL A 119 -1.52 -1.39 -7.94
C VAL A 119 -0.40 -2.09 -8.68
N ILE A 120 -0.78 -2.79 -9.73
CA ILE A 120 0.11 -3.58 -10.55
C ILE A 120 0.14 -2.97 -11.94
N TYR A 121 1.34 -2.61 -12.36
CA TYR A 121 1.64 -2.19 -13.70
C TYR A 121 1.95 -3.40 -14.59
N LEU A 122 1.25 -3.45 -15.72
CA LEU A 122 1.40 -4.45 -16.78
C LEU A 122 2.04 -3.77 -18.00
N PRO A 123 3.38 -3.76 -18.11
CA PRO A 123 4.06 -3.25 -19.30
C PRO A 123 3.76 -4.13 -20.52
N ASN A 124 3.76 -3.53 -21.71
CA ASN A 124 3.81 -4.27 -22.97
C ASN A 124 2.67 -5.27 -23.20
N LEU A 125 1.45 -4.98 -22.75
CA LEU A 125 0.29 -5.83 -23.02
C LEU A 125 0.13 -6.03 -24.54
N PRO A 126 0.18 -7.27 -25.05
CA PRO A 126 0.06 -7.51 -26.49
C PRO A 126 -1.28 -7.03 -27.01
N LEU A 127 -1.34 -6.28 -28.12
CA LEU A 127 -2.58 -5.68 -28.63
C LEU A 127 -3.67 -6.71 -28.97
N TRP A 128 -3.27 -7.94 -29.30
CA TRP A 128 -4.18 -9.03 -29.66
C TRP A 128 -4.82 -9.72 -28.44
N ALA A 129 -4.27 -9.55 -27.24
CA ALA A 129 -4.81 -10.21 -26.05
C ALA A 129 -6.14 -9.56 -25.64
N ASP A 130 -7.15 -10.40 -25.41
CA ASP A 130 -8.50 -9.98 -24.99
C ASP A 130 -8.78 -10.31 -23.52
N ARG A 131 -7.87 -11.02 -22.84
CA ARG A 131 -7.99 -11.39 -21.42
C ARG A 131 -6.63 -11.59 -20.75
N ILE A 132 -6.61 -11.44 -19.42
CA ILE A 132 -5.61 -12.03 -18.54
C ILE A 132 -6.14 -13.44 -18.22
N ARG A 133 -5.53 -14.45 -18.83
CA ARG A 133 -5.91 -15.86 -18.61
C ARG A 133 -5.60 -16.31 -17.19
N GLN A 134 -4.50 -15.81 -16.63
CA GLN A 134 -4.09 -16.12 -15.27
C GLN A 134 -3.37 -14.94 -14.64
N LEU A 135 -3.71 -14.68 -13.39
CA LEU A 135 -3.00 -13.81 -12.47
C LEU A 135 -2.74 -14.59 -11.19
N SER A 136 -1.48 -14.85 -10.87
CA SER A 136 -1.07 -15.54 -9.65
C SER A 136 -0.13 -14.72 -8.81
N GLY A 137 -0.25 -14.88 -7.50
CA GLY A 137 0.59 -14.20 -6.51
C GLY A 137 0.48 -14.88 -5.16
N GLU A 138 1.08 -14.23 -4.16
CA GLU A 138 1.09 -14.66 -2.78
C GLU A 138 0.74 -13.48 -1.89
N LEU A 139 -0.11 -13.75 -0.90
CA LEU A 139 -0.26 -12.90 0.26
C LEU A 139 0.72 -13.40 1.31
N GLU A 140 1.51 -12.52 1.90
CA GLU A 140 2.35 -12.84 3.04
C GLU A 140 1.73 -12.21 4.29
N GLY A 141 1.61 -12.97 5.37
CA GLY A 141 1.16 -12.48 6.66
C GLY A 141 1.90 -13.15 7.81
N PHE A 142 1.69 -12.66 9.02
CA PHE A 142 2.20 -13.27 10.25
C PHE A 142 1.14 -14.15 10.90
N GLU A 143 1.57 -15.18 11.64
CA GLU A 143 0.65 -16.03 12.40
C GLU A 143 -0.16 -15.23 13.44
N ARG A 144 0.46 -14.22 14.04
CA ARG A 144 -0.15 -13.40 15.09
C ARG A 144 0.00 -11.91 14.80
N ALA A 145 -1.01 -11.17 15.22
CA ALA A 145 -0.97 -9.72 15.26
C ALA A 145 -1.71 -9.26 16.52
N GLU A 146 -1.15 -8.31 17.24
CA GLU A 146 -1.73 -7.77 18.48
C GLU A 146 -1.40 -6.28 18.64
N VAL A 147 -2.32 -5.54 19.23
CA VAL A 147 -2.08 -4.13 19.58
C VAL A 147 -1.35 -4.07 20.91
N VAL A 148 -0.15 -3.51 20.91
CA VAL A 148 0.63 -3.24 22.11
C VAL A 148 0.46 -1.78 22.49
N ARG A 149 -0.04 -1.56 23.71
CA ARG A 149 -0.22 -0.23 24.30
C ARG A 149 0.91 0.06 25.27
N VAL A 150 1.61 1.15 25.04
CA VAL A 150 2.73 1.62 25.86
C VAL A 150 2.36 2.96 26.45
N ARG A 151 2.56 3.11 27.76
CA ARG A 151 2.28 4.33 28.51
C ARG A 151 3.55 4.83 29.18
N PHE A 152 3.91 6.08 28.92
CA PHE A 152 5.03 6.77 29.52
C PHE A 152 4.49 7.79 30.52
N ALA A 153 4.92 7.72 31.78
CA ALA A 153 4.57 8.75 32.76
C ALA A 153 5.38 10.02 32.51
N PHE A 154 4.76 11.20 32.68
CA PHE A 154 5.48 12.46 32.74
C PHE A 154 6.03 12.70 34.14
N ARG A 155 7.33 12.97 34.25
CA ARG A 155 8.01 13.37 35.49
C ARG A 155 8.68 14.72 35.26
N GLY A 156 8.23 15.76 35.99
CA GLY A 156 8.75 17.12 35.81
C GLY A 156 8.55 17.68 34.41
N GLY A 157 7.45 17.31 33.73
CA GLY A 157 7.13 17.79 32.38
C GLY A 157 7.84 17.05 31.23
N THR A 158 8.64 16.02 31.54
CA THR A 158 9.28 15.16 30.52
C THR A 158 8.75 13.73 30.66
N PRO A 159 8.38 13.04 29.57
CA PRO A 159 8.01 11.63 29.66
C PRO A 159 9.23 10.76 29.99
N GLU A 160 8.98 9.57 30.52
CA GLU A 160 10.00 8.52 30.56
C GLU A 160 10.55 8.29 29.14
N PRO A 161 11.88 8.17 28.98
CA PRO A 161 12.51 8.16 27.66
C PRO A 161 12.27 6.85 26.89
N GLU A 162 11.98 5.76 27.60
CA GLU A 162 11.85 4.43 27.03
C GLU A 162 10.95 3.55 27.91
N THR A 163 10.23 2.62 27.28
CA THR A 163 9.42 1.60 27.96
C THR A 163 9.32 0.37 27.08
N GLU A 164 9.27 -0.81 27.67
CA GLU A 164 9.09 -2.09 26.97
C GLU A 164 7.83 -2.79 27.46
N VAL A 165 6.96 -3.20 26.53
CA VAL A 165 5.72 -3.93 26.81
C VAL A 165 5.58 -5.07 25.80
N GLY A 166 5.37 -6.30 26.26
CA GLY A 166 5.19 -7.45 25.37
C GLY A 166 6.37 -7.70 24.43
N GLY A 167 7.60 -7.34 24.83
CA GLY A 167 8.80 -7.43 24.00
C GLY A 167 8.94 -6.32 22.96
N VAL A 168 7.99 -5.38 22.87
CA VAL A 168 8.10 -4.18 22.05
C VAL A 168 8.68 -3.05 22.87
N ARG A 169 9.83 -2.55 22.44
CA ARG A 169 10.54 -1.48 23.11
C ARG A 169 10.30 -0.17 22.38
N VAL A 170 9.73 0.82 23.07
CA VAL A 170 9.38 2.12 22.49
C VAL A 170 10.20 3.21 23.18
N VAL A 171 10.87 4.02 22.36
CA VAL A 171 11.76 5.10 22.79
C VAL A 171 11.17 6.43 22.35
N VAL A 172 10.95 7.35 23.29
CA VAL A 172 10.61 8.74 23.03
C VAL A 172 11.88 9.51 22.67
N ARG A 173 11.98 9.95 21.41
CA ARG A 173 13.14 10.69 20.91
C ARG A 173 13.07 12.17 21.23
N SER A 174 11.90 12.77 21.05
CA SER A 174 11.64 14.15 21.44
C SER A 174 10.15 14.43 21.57
N ILE A 175 9.82 15.40 22.42
CA ILE A 175 8.53 16.07 22.44
C ILE A 175 8.78 17.57 22.36
N GLU A 176 8.35 18.19 21.26
CA GLU A 176 8.44 19.62 21.05
C GLU A 176 7.05 20.24 21.24
N GLN A 177 6.77 20.76 22.44
CA GLN A 177 5.50 21.40 22.76
C GLN A 177 5.55 22.91 22.52
N ARG A 178 4.52 23.44 21.84
CA ARG A 178 4.28 24.88 21.66
C ARG A 178 2.80 25.15 21.85
N GLU A 179 2.47 25.94 22.87
CA GLU A 179 1.09 26.23 23.27
C GLU A 179 0.29 24.93 23.48
N ARG A 180 -0.81 24.76 22.74
CA ARG A 180 -1.67 23.57 22.75
C ARG A 180 -1.35 22.57 21.65
N ARG A 181 -0.14 22.63 21.09
CA ARG A 181 0.36 21.69 20.08
C ARG A 181 1.64 21.01 20.54
N ALA A 182 1.85 19.78 20.10
CA ALA A 182 3.12 19.09 20.31
C ALA A 182 3.51 18.28 19.08
N THR A 183 4.80 18.21 18.79
CA THR A 183 5.36 17.23 17.85
C THR A 183 6.08 16.17 18.65
N VAL A 184 5.65 14.92 18.54
CA VAL A 184 6.20 13.77 19.23
C VAL A 184 6.97 12.92 18.22
N ARG A 185 8.24 12.62 18.51
CA ARG A 185 9.06 11.68 17.73
C ARG A 185 9.37 10.45 18.57
N MET A 186 9.12 9.27 18.02
CA MET A 186 9.35 8.00 18.71
C MET A 186 9.94 6.96 17.77
N ALA A 187 10.58 5.95 18.35
CA ALA A 187 10.97 4.73 17.65
C ALA A 187 10.42 3.52 18.41
N ALA A 188 9.82 2.58 17.72
CA ALA A 188 9.39 1.30 18.27
C ALA A 188 10.20 0.17 17.66
N TYR A 189 10.74 -0.68 18.51
CA TYR A 189 11.59 -1.81 18.16
C TYR A 189 10.84 -3.11 18.41
N ALA A 190 10.69 -3.91 17.36
CA ALA A 190 10.11 -5.24 17.45
C ALA A 190 11.12 -6.23 18.08
N PRO A 191 10.65 -7.29 18.76
CA PRO A 191 11.49 -8.41 19.09
C PRO A 191 11.97 -9.14 17.81
N PRO A 192 13.05 -9.95 17.88
CA PRO A 192 13.59 -10.64 16.71
C PRO A 192 12.53 -11.48 15.97
N GLY A 193 12.49 -11.35 14.64
CA GLY A 193 11.55 -12.09 13.78
C GLY A 193 10.12 -11.52 13.78
N ALA A 194 9.86 -10.45 14.53
CA ALA A 194 8.60 -9.74 14.54
C ALA A 194 8.72 -8.38 13.82
N GLN A 195 7.60 -7.68 13.73
CA GLN A 195 7.54 -6.36 13.13
C GLN A 195 6.54 -5.48 13.86
N VAL A 196 6.91 -4.21 14.04
CA VAL A 196 6.04 -3.16 14.52
C VAL A 196 5.56 -2.32 13.33
N VAL A 197 4.26 -2.07 13.28
CA VAL A 197 3.65 -1.10 12.37
C VAL A 197 2.72 -0.17 13.14
N SER A 198 2.41 1.00 12.58
CA SER A 198 1.45 1.92 13.21
C SER A 198 0.01 1.45 12.96
N PRO A 199 -0.87 1.48 13.96
CA PRO A 199 -2.31 1.38 13.77
C PRO A 199 -2.82 2.72 13.23
N THR A 200 -2.61 2.99 11.94
CA THR A 200 -3.05 4.25 11.32
C THR A 200 -4.56 4.31 11.07
N ALA A 201 -5.28 3.21 11.31
CA ALA A 201 -6.69 3.06 10.98
C ALA A 201 -7.61 4.07 11.67
N ASP A 202 -7.23 4.52 12.87
CA ASP A 202 -8.01 5.44 13.69
C ASP A 202 -7.64 6.93 13.48
N GLN A 203 -6.71 7.22 12.55
CA GLN A 203 -6.13 8.55 12.33
C GLN A 203 -5.46 9.18 13.57
N THR A 204 -5.16 8.39 14.61
CA THR A 204 -4.39 8.84 15.77
C THR A 204 -2.91 8.53 15.61
N TRP A 205 -2.55 7.72 14.60
CA TRP A 205 -1.22 7.11 14.44
C TRP A 205 -0.79 6.32 15.68
N GLY A 206 -1.75 5.97 16.55
CA GLY A 206 -1.55 5.35 17.85
C GLY A 206 -1.01 6.28 18.93
N VAL A 207 -0.86 7.60 18.71
CA VAL A 207 -0.13 8.48 19.66
C VAL A 207 -1.04 9.54 20.26
N ARG A 208 -1.03 9.66 21.59
CA ARG A 208 -1.78 10.68 22.32
C ARG A 208 -1.12 11.09 23.62
N ILE A 209 -1.28 12.35 24.00
CA ILE A 209 -0.93 12.87 25.34
C ILE A 209 -2.22 12.97 26.14
N VAL A 210 -2.20 12.40 27.34
CA VAL A 210 -3.30 12.42 28.31
C VAL A 210 -2.88 13.34 29.47
N GLY A 211 -3.78 14.22 29.88
CA GLY A 211 -3.60 15.10 31.03
C GLY A 211 -4.73 14.95 32.04
N GLU A 212 -4.70 15.80 33.06
CA GLU A 212 -5.65 15.82 34.17
C GLU A 212 -7.12 15.78 33.70
N GLY A 213 -7.93 14.96 34.37
CA GLY A 213 -9.34 14.76 34.04
C GLY A 213 -9.57 14.01 32.72
N GLU A 214 -8.62 13.15 32.32
CA GLU A 214 -8.64 12.35 31.08
C GLU A 214 -8.73 13.19 29.80
N ARG A 215 -8.23 14.43 29.83
CA ARG A 215 -8.20 15.26 28.63
C ARG A 215 -7.14 14.74 27.66
N VAL A 216 -7.56 14.39 26.45
CA VAL A 216 -6.70 13.73 25.45
C VAL A 216 -6.39 14.68 24.30
N SER A 217 -5.12 14.73 23.89
CA SER A 217 -4.70 15.42 22.67
C SER A 217 -5.21 14.70 21.42
N ARG A 218 -5.47 15.42 20.33
CA ARG A 218 -5.85 14.83 19.05
C ARG A 218 -4.67 14.87 18.07
N ALA A 219 -4.39 13.78 17.39
CA ALA A 219 -3.43 13.80 16.29
C ALA A 219 -4.04 14.48 15.05
N VAL A 220 -3.24 15.32 14.39
CA VAL A 220 -3.67 16.10 13.21
C VAL A 220 -2.80 15.88 11.99
N ALA A 221 -1.59 15.38 12.18
CA ALA A 221 -0.69 14.97 11.12
C ALA A 221 0.28 13.96 11.69
N GLY A 222 0.77 13.04 10.85
CA GLY A 222 1.80 12.12 11.26
C GLY A 222 2.43 11.41 10.09
N THR A 223 3.66 10.94 10.29
CA THR A 223 4.38 10.06 9.39
C THR A 223 4.90 8.85 10.16
N VAL A 224 4.95 7.72 9.46
CA VAL A 224 5.46 6.47 10.00
C VAL A 224 6.40 5.87 8.96
N ALA A 225 7.61 5.55 9.38
CA ALA A 225 8.60 4.88 8.54
C ALA A 225 8.92 3.51 9.14
N THR A 226 8.43 2.45 8.50
CA THR A 226 8.77 1.07 8.87
C THR A 226 10.12 0.69 8.24
N LYS A 227 11.02 0.12 9.02
CA LYS A 227 12.37 -0.26 8.60
C LYS A 227 12.47 -1.75 8.25
N PRO A 228 13.48 -2.15 7.46
CA PRO A 228 13.68 -3.56 7.08
C PRO A 228 13.92 -4.50 8.27
N ASP A 229 14.43 -3.98 9.38
CA ASP A 229 14.66 -4.73 10.63
C ASP A 229 13.38 -4.97 11.45
N GLY A 230 12.22 -4.52 10.95
CA GLY A 230 10.92 -4.64 11.61
C GLY A 230 10.63 -3.54 12.63
N SER A 231 11.53 -2.59 12.85
CA SER A 231 11.26 -1.40 13.69
C SER A 231 10.48 -0.33 12.92
N ALA A 232 9.92 0.64 13.63
CA ALA A 232 9.20 1.76 13.05
C ALA A 232 9.57 3.08 13.73
N GLU A 233 9.66 4.16 12.94
CA GLU A 233 9.82 5.53 13.43
C GLU A 233 8.55 6.34 13.19
N PHE A 234 8.16 7.10 14.20
CA PHE A 234 6.92 7.87 14.23
C PHE A 234 7.26 9.35 14.41
N THR A 235 6.64 10.21 13.61
CA THR A 235 6.58 11.65 13.88
C THR A 235 5.12 12.06 13.86
N VAL A 236 4.56 12.45 14.99
CA VAL A 236 3.13 12.77 15.12
C VAL A 236 2.97 14.19 15.66
N THR A 237 2.14 14.98 14.99
CA THR A 237 1.72 16.31 15.44
C THR A 237 0.36 16.20 16.13
N LEU A 238 0.31 16.67 17.36
CA LEU A 238 -0.84 16.66 18.25
C LEU A 238 -1.38 18.09 18.44
N GLN A 239 -2.69 18.22 18.54
CA GLN A 239 -3.42 19.41 18.96
C GLN A 239 -4.17 19.15 20.26
N ASP A 240 -4.66 20.22 20.88
CA ASP A 240 -5.35 20.19 22.17
C ASP A 240 -4.52 19.57 23.29
N VAL A 241 -3.20 19.65 23.19
CA VAL A 241 -2.27 19.11 24.20
C VAL A 241 -2.59 19.73 25.57
N PRO A 242 -2.82 18.91 26.61
CA PRO A 242 -3.09 19.39 27.95
C PRO A 242 -1.96 20.28 28.48
N ALA A 243 -2.31 21.32 29.23
CA ALA A 243 -1.30 22.20 29.85
C ALA A 243 -0.46 21.47 30.91
N ARG A 244 -1.03 20.41 31.52
CA ARG A 244 -0.39 19.51 32.47
C ARG A 244 -0.53 18.08 31.97
N PRO A 245 0.40 17.59 31.12
CA PRO A 245 0.38 16.21 30.67
C PRO A 245 0.75 15.27 31.81
N GLU A 246 0.00 14.18 31.95
CA GLU A 246 0.24 13.12 32.94
C GLU A 246 0.91 11.91 32.29
N SER A 247 0.52 11.57 31.06
CA SER A 247 1.13 10.48 30.31
C SER A 247 1.14 10.70 28.81
N LEU A 248 2.14 10.12 28.16
CA LEU A 248 2.14 9.86 26.72
C LEU A 248 1.74 8.41 26.52
N GLU A 249 0.81 8.17 25.61
CA GLU A 249 0.40 6.83 25.22
C GLU A 249 0.73 6.61 23.75
N ALA A 250 1.26 5.42 23.46
CA ALA A 250 1.58 4.94 22.13
C ALA A 250 0.97 3.56 21.93
N GLU A 251 0.17 3.39 20.89
CA GLU A 251 -0.34 2.12 20.43
C GLU A 251 0.41 1.71 19.17
N VAL A 252 0.89 0.48 19.13
CA VAL A 252 1.57 -0.09 17.98
C VAL A 252 1.02 -1.47 17.67
N LEU A 253 0.97 -1.83 16.39
CA LEU A 253 0.57 -3.18 15.98
C LEU A 253 1.82 -4.04 15.86
N LEU A 254 1.93 -5.06 16.71
CA LEU A 254 2.98 -6.06 16.67
C LEU A 254 2.51 -7.24 15.82
N ARG A 255 3.24 -7.54 14.75
CA ARG A 255 3.08 -8.75 13.94
C ARG A 255 4.19 -9.73 14.27
N SER A 256 3.85 -10.97 14.66
CA SER A 256 4.81 -11.93 15.21
C SER A 256 4.48 -13.38 14.85
N GLY A 257 5.43 -14.28 15.11
CA GLY A 257 5.34 -15.69 14.77
C GLY A 257 5.86 -16.00 13.36
N ARG A 258 5.53 -17.19 12.86
CA ARG A 258 5.99 -17.60 11.52
C ARG A 258 5.30 -16.73 10.45
N ARG A 259 6.03 -16.48 9.36
CA ARG A 259 5.45 -15.91 8.15
C ARG A 259 4.68 -17.01 7.40
N VAL A 260 3.43 -16.71 7.05
CA VAL A 260 2.54 -17.60 6.33
C VAL A 260 2.30 -17.01 4.95
N GLN A 261 2.41 -17.86 3.92
CA GLN A 261 2.13 -17.50 2.54
C GLN A 261 0.78 -18.10 2.12
N TYR A 262 -0.06 -17.26 1.51
CA TYR A 262 -1.36 -17.66 0.98
C TYR A 262 -1.34 -17.41 -0.54
N PRO A 263 -1.05 -18.46 -1.35
CA PRO A 263 -1.03 -18.30 -2.79
C PRO A 263 -2.45 -18.05 -3.31
N PHE A 264 -2.61 -17.14 -4.24
CA PHE A 264 -3.88 -16.89 -4.92
C PHE A 264 -3.73 -17.04 -6.44
N ARG A 265 -4.85 -17.36 -7.07
CA ARG A 265 -4.97 -17.43 -8.53
C ARG A 265 -6.32 -16.90 -8.97
N LEU A 266 -6.28 -15.94 -9.87
CA LEU A 266 -7.44 -15.39 -10.57
C LEU A 266 -7.32 -15.79 -12.04
N THR A 267 -8.42 -16.21 -12.66
CA THR A 267 -8.45 -16.67 -14.05
C THR A 267 -9.48 -15.91 -14.86
N ASP A 268 -9.26 -15.89 -16.18
CA ASP A 268 -10.22 -15.38 -17.18
C ASP A 268 -10.70 -13.94 -16.93
N LEU A 269 -9.76 -13.02 -16.71
CA LEU A 269 -10.06 -11.61 -16.52
C LEU A 269 -10.16 -10.90 -17.89
N PRO A 270 -11.34 -10.47 -18.37
CA PRO A 270 -11.45 -9.72 -19.62
C PRO A 270 -10.59 -8.46 -19.63
N LEU A 271 -9.90 -8.23 -20.74
CA LEU A 271 -9.24 -6.96 -21.06
C LEU A 271 -10.20 -6.11 -21.90
N PRO A 272 -10.41 -4.83 -21.55
CA PRO A 272 -11.19 -3.92 -22.37
C PRO A 272 -10.70 -3.88 -23.82
N VAL A 273 -11.64 -4.06 -24.75
CA VAL A 273 -11.34 -3.99 -26.19
C VAL A 273 -11.09 -2.54 -26.56
N ARG A 274 -10.18 -2.32 -27.52
CA ARG A 274 -9.92 -1.00 -28.09
C ARG A 274 -11.24 -0.43 -28.65
N PRO A 275 -11.67 0.78 -28.28
CA PRO A 275 -12.78 1.44 -28.95
C PRO A 275 -12.40 1.67 -30.41
N ARG A 276 -13.33 1.32 -31.31
CA ARG A 276 -13.17 1.47 -32.75
C ARG A 276 -13.08 2.94 -33.13
#